data_AF-A0A3C1CIV5-F1
#
_entry.id   AF-A0A3C1CIV5-F1
#
_cell.length_a   1.000
_cell.length_b   1.000
_cell.length_c   1.000
_cell.angle_alpha   90.00
_cell.angle_beta   90.00
_cell.angle_gamma   90.00
#
_symmetry.space_group_name_H-M   'P 1'
#
loop_
_entity.id
_entity.type
_entity.pdbx_description
1 polymer ?
#
loop_
_entity_poly.entity_id
_entity_poly.type
_entity_poly.pdbx_seq_one_letter_code
_entity_poly.pdbx_strand_id
1 'polypeptide(L)'
;MLKALAGHQAAAEKALLHELRHQGVSSEAVTVDVIVRLEGLVIELDVAPSMSRTQAQHIATHVAQAVHRYDRGAPAVEISVHFLPPATPLAVSSN
;
A
#
# COMPACT_ATOMS: atom_id res chain seq x y z
N MET A 1 20.29 1.60 9.61
CA MET A 1 18.95 0.98 9.48
C MET A 1 17.87 1.96 9.02
N LEU A 2 17.67 3.13 9.64
CA LEU A 2 16.61 4.09 9.25
C LEU A 2 16.64 4.55 7.78
N LYS A 3 17.83 4.75 7.18
CA LYS A 3 17.96 5.13 5.76
C LYS A 3 17.48 4.04 4.78
N ALA A 4 17.63 2.76 5.15
CA ALA A 4 17.17 1.66 4.31
C ALA A 4 15.64 1.65 4.26
N LEU A 5 14.98 1.78 5.41
CA LEU A 5 13.52 1.86 5.51
C LEU A 5 12.94 3.01 4.66
N ALA A 6 13.53 4.21 4.75
CA ALA A 6 13.10 5.37 3.97
C ALA A 6 13.19 5.15 2.45
N GLY A 7 14.19 4.40 1.98
CA GLY A 7 14.33 4.06 0.56
C GLY A 7 13.26 3.08 0.06
N HIS A 8 12.96 2.05 0.84
CA HIS A 8 11.88 1.09 0.51
C HIS A 8 10.52 1.78 0.51
N GLN A 9 10.26 2.60 1.53
CA GLN A 9 9.02 3.37 1.65
C GLN A 9 8.83 4.28 0.43
N ALA A 10 9.84 5.06 0.06
CA ALA A 10 9.77 5.94 -1.11
C ALA A 10 9.58 5.18 -2.44
N ALA A 11 10.18 3.99 -2.58
CA ALA A 11 9.97 3.13 -3.74
C ALA A 11 8.52 2.62 -3.82
N ALA A 12 7.94 2.21 -2.69
CA ALA A 12 6.57 1.76 -2.59
C ALA A 12 5.58 2.89 -2.89
N GLU A 13 5.75 4.06 -2.28
CA GLU A 13 4.91 5.25 -2.50
C GLU A 13 4.94 5.71 -3.96
N LYS A 14 6.13 5.73 -4.57
CA LYS A 14 6.29 6.11 -5.98
C LYS A 14 5.55 5.12 -6.89
N ALA A 15 5.65 3.83 -6.62
CA ALA A 15 4.96 2.79 -7.38
C ALA A 15 3.44 2.87 -7.19
N LEU A 16 2.99 3.09 -5.96
CA LEU A 16 1.58 3.29 -5.63
C LEU A 16 0.99 4.47 -6.39
N LEU A 17 1.62 5.65 -6.31
CA LEU A 17 1.18 6.86 -7.01
C LEU A 17 1.19 6.70 -8.53
N HIS A 18 2.08 5.88 -9.08
CA HIS A 18 2.08 5.56 -10.50
C HIS A 18 0.84 4.73 -10.87
N GLU A 19 0.60 3.64 -10.14
CA GLU A 19 -0.49 2.72 -10.43
C GLU A 19 -1.88 3.35 -10.18
N LEU A 20 -2.04 4.15 -9.12
CA LEU A 20 -3.28 4.90 -8.87
C LEU A 20 -3.60 5.86 -10.02
N ARG A 21 -2.59 6.58 -10.53
CA ARG A 21 -2.75 7.45 -11.70
C ARG A 21 -3.08 6.67 -12.96
N HIS A 22 -2.45 5.51 -13.18
CA HIS A 22 -2.74 4.64 -14.31
C HIS A 22 -4.19 4.16 -14.31
N GLN A 23 -4.75 3.88 -13.14
CA GLN A 23 -6.12 3.39 -12.96
C GLN A 23 -7.16 4.51 -12.77
N GLY A 24 -6.76 5.79 -12.76
CA GLY A 24 -7.66 6.92 -12.55
C GLY A 24 -8.25 7.01 -11.14
N VAL A 25 -7.54 6.51 -10.13
CA VAL A 25 -7.96 6.52 -8.72
C VAL A 25 -7.31 7.69 -7.98
N SER A 26 -8.02 8.26 -7.00
CA SER A 26 -7.47 9.27 -6.08
C SER A 26 -6.23 8.75 -5.35
N SER A 27 -5.22 9.60 -5.18
CA SER A 27 -4.02 9.28 -4.39
C SER A 27 -4.31 8.97 -2.93
N GLU A 28 -5.46 9.41 -2.41
CA GLU A 28 -5.88 9.17 -1.03
C GLU A 28 -6.64 7.84 -0.86
N ALA A 29 -6.93 7.13 -1.95
CA ALA A 29 -7.71 5.89 -1.89
C ALA A 29 -6.91 4.72 -1.34
N VAL A 30 -5.58 4.81 -1.31
CA VAL A 30 -4.71 3.75 -0.80
C VAL A 30 -3.53 4.40 -0.08
N THR A 31 -3.18 3.89 1.10
CA THR A 31 -1.90 4.18 1.76
C THR A 31 -1.01 2.94 1.72
N VAL A 32 0.30 3.15 1.82
CA VAL A 32 1.29 2.07 1.83
C VAL A 32 2.28 2.29 2.95
N ASP A 33 2.55 1.22 3.68
CA ASP A 33 3.59 1.17 4.70
C ASP A 33 4.52 -0.01 4.43
N VAL A 34 5.82 0.23 4.51
CA VAL A 34 6.84 -0.82 4.37
C VAL A 34 7.53 -1.03 5.70
N ILE A 35 7.53 -2.28 6.17
CA ILE A 35 8.14 -2.71 7.42
C ILE A 35 9.30 -3.65 7.08
N VAL A 36 10.50 -3.32 7.57
CA VAL A 36 11.68 -4.18 7.43
C VAL A 36 11.75 -5.12 8.63
N ARG A 37 11.76 -6.43 8.38
CA ARG A 37 11.93 -7.49 9.38
C ARG A 37 13.19 -8.32 9.07
N LEU A 38 13.63 -9.13 10.05
CA LEU A 38 14.77 -10.04 9.86
C LEU A 38 14.54 -11.03 8.70
N GLU A 39 13.29 -11.45 8.51
CA GLU A 39 12.90 -12.45 7.50
C GLU A 39 12.59 -11.85 6.13
N GLY A 40 12.56 -10.52 6.00
CA GLY A 40 12.26 -9.85 4.72
C GLY A 40 11.54 -8.50 4.87
N LEU A 41 10.86 -8.10 3.81
CA LEU A 41 10.05 -6.89 3.74
C LEU A 41 8.57 -7.25 3.84
N VAL A 42 7.82 -6.53 4.68
CA VAL A 42 6.37 -6.62 4.76
C VAL A 42 5.80 -5.30 4.23
N ILE A 43 4.86 -5.38 3.30
CA ILE A 43 4.16 -4.23 2.73
C ILE A 43 2.71 -4.30 3.19
N GLU A 44 2.23 -3.25 3.83
CA GLU A 44 0.84 -3.12 4.25
C GLU A 44 0.17 -2.06 3.35
N LEU A 45 -0.97 -2.43 2.76
CA LEU A 45 -1.80 -1.54 1.96
C LEU A 45 -3.15 -1.37 2.61
N ASP A 46 -3.47 -0.16 3.07
CA ASP A 46 -4.82 0.18 3.46
C ASP A 46 -5.55 0.78 2.27
N VAL A 47 -6.71 0.22 1.96
CA VAL A 47 -7.45 0.48 0.74
C VAL A 47 -8.84 1.01 1.09
N ALA A 48 -9.25 2.06 0.39
CA ALA A 48 -10.57 2.65 0.55
C ALA A 48 -11.69 1.63 0.30
N PRO A 49 -12.80 1.73 1.05
CA PRO A 49 -13.95 0.80 0.97
C PRO A 49 -14.62 0.75 -0.41
N SER A 50 -14.47 1.81 -1.22
CA SER A 50 -15.03 1.90 -2.56
C SER A 50 -14.21 1.17 -3.63
N MET A 51 -12.99 0.73 -3.30
CA MET A 51 -12.11 0.04 -4.24
C MET A 51 -12.50 -1.44 -4.40
N SER A 52 -12.45 -1.95 -5.63
CA SER A 52 -12.70 -3.38 -5.87
C SER A 52 -11.52 -4.25 -5.46
N ARG A 53 -11.78 -5.52 -5.09
CA ARG A 53 -10.73 -6.49 -4.76
C ARG A 53 -9.73 -6.71 -5.88
N THR A 54 -10.20 -6.82 -7.13
CA THR A 54 -9.33 -6.98 -8.30
C THR A 54 -8.38 -5.81 -8.47
N GLN A 55 -8.91 -4.60 -8.26
CA GLN A 55 -8.14 -3.38 -8.37
C GLN A 55 -7.06 -3.28 -7.29
N ALA A 56 -7.44 -3.55 -6.04
CA ALA A 56 -6.50 -3.60 -4.92
C ALA A 56 -5.42 -4.66 -5.13
N GLN A 57 -5.77 -5.83 -5.68
CA GLN A 57 -4.81 -6.91 -5.98
C GLN A 57 -3.79 -6.49 -7.06
N HIS A 58 -4.23 -5.76 -8.09
CA HIS A 58 -3.33 -5.22 -9.11
C HIS A 58 -2.36 -4.20 -8.50
N ILE A 59 -2.87 -3.28 -7.67
CA ILE A 59 -2.04 -2.29 -6.97
C ILE A 59 -1.01 -2.99 -6.08
N ALA A 60 -1.45 -3.95 -5.27
CA ALA A 60 -0.58 -4.75 -4.42
C ALA A 60 0.54 -5.43 -5.21
N THR A 61 0.19 -6.11 -6.29
CA THR A 61 1.16 -6.80 -7.14
C THR A 61 2.19 -5.82 -7.72
N HIS A 62 1.74 -4.66 -8.20
CA HIS A 62 2.62 -3.64 -8.76
C HIS A 62 3.60 -3.08 -7.72
N VAL A 63 3.10 -2.72 -6.53
CA VAL A 63 3.90 -2.19 -5.42
C VAL A 63 4.94 -3.22 -4.95
N ALA A 64 4.52 -4.47 -4.74
CA ALA A 64 5.42 -5.54 -4.32
C ALA A 64 6.56 -5.77 -5.34
N GLN A 65 6.24 -5.78 -6.64
CA GLN A 65 7.25 -5.89 -7.69
C GLN A 65 8.23 -4.71 -7.70
N ALA A 66 7.75 -3.49 -7.47
CA ALA A 66 8.59 -2.31 -7.44
C ALA A 66 9.57 -2.33 -6.25
N VAL A 67 9.08 -2.70 -5.06
CA VAL A 67 9.90 -2.83 -3.85
C VAL A 67 10.93 -3.96 -4.02
N HIS A 68 10.54 -5.11 -4.56
CA HIS A 68 11.48 -6.21 -4.83
C HIS A 68 12.54 -5.84 -5.88
N ARG A 69 12.19 -5.04 -6.90
CA ARG A 69 13.19 -4.54 -7.87
C ARG A 69 14.17 -3.56 -7.24
N TYR A 70 13.71 -2.76 -6.27
CA TYR A 70 14.53 -1.83 -5.52
C TYR A 70 15.50 -2.57 -4.58
N ASP A 71 15.02 -3.59 -3.85
CA ASP A 71 15.84 -4.45 -3.00
C ASP A 71 15.82 -5.91 -3.48
N ARG A 72 16.71 -6.21 -4.43
CA ARG A 72 16.91 -7.57 -4.93
C ARG A 72 17.57 -8.51 -3.92
N GLY A 73 18.10 -7.97 -2.82
CA GLY A 73 18.71 -8.74 -1.73
C GLY A 73 17.71 -9.17 -0.65
N ALA A 74 16.48 -8.62 -0.68
CA ALA A 74 15.43 -8.99 0.26
C ALA A 74 15.08 -10.50 0.10
N PRO A 75 15.22 -11.31 1.16
CA PRO A 75 14.98 -12.75 1.09
C PRO A 75 13.50 -13.10 0.85
N ALA A 76 12.59 -12.27 1.34
CA ALA A 76 11.15 -12.37 1.11
C ALA A 76 10.51 -10.97 1.01
N VAL A 77 9.44 -10.87 0.24
CA VAL A 77 8.55 -9.70 0.19
C VAL A 77 7.12 -10.20 0.36
N GLU A 78 6.52 -9.86 1.50
CA GLU A 78 5.12 -10.16 1.81
C GLU A 78 4.29 -8.90 1.61
N ILE A 79 3.04 -9.07 1.17
CA ILE A 79 2.10 -7.97 1.00
C ILE A 79 0.73 -8.32 1.56
N SER A 80 0.21 -7.43 2.39
CA SER A 80 -1.10 -7.52 3.02
C SER A 80 -1.97 -6.37 2.53
N VAL A 81 -3.22 -6.68 2.21
CA VAL A 81 -4.21 -5.69 1.75
C VAL A 81 -5.35 -5.64 2.74
N HIS A 82 -5.60 -4.45 3.28
CA HIS A 82 -6.59 -4.18 4.30
C HIS A 82 -7.65 -3.24 3.71
N PHE A 83 -8.89 -3.70 3.65
CA PHE A 83 -10.00 -2.84 3.25
C PHE A 83 -10.47 -2.06 4.47
N LEU A 84 -10.31 -0.74 4.42
CA LEU A 84 -10.78 0.15 5.46
C LEU A 84 -12.31 0.07 5.57
N PRO A 85 -12.88 0.19 6.77
CA PRO A 85 -14.32 0.27 6.92
C PRO A 85 -14.86 1.51 6.19
N PRO A 86 -16.10 1.48 5.69
CA PRO A 86 -16.78 2.70 5.25
C PRO A 86 -16.75 3.71 6.38
N ALA A 87 -16.38 4.96 6.07
CA ALA A 87 -16.45 6.05 7.03
C ALA A 87 -17.89 6.11 7.56
N THR A 88 -18.10 5.67 8.80
CA THR A 88 -19.42 5.72 9.41
C THR A 88 -19.81 7.20 9.49
N PRO A 89 -20.87 7.65 8.81
CA PRO A 89 -21.35 9.00 9.05
C PRO A 89 -21.73 9.05 10.52
N LEU A 90 -21.08 9.93 11.28
CA LEU A 90 -21.47 10.21 12.66
C LEU A 90 -22.95 10.57 12.60
N ALA A 91 -23.81 9.67 13.10
CA ALA A 91 -25.24 9.92 13.18
C ALA A 91 -25.38 11.19 14.03
N VAL A 92 -25.79 12.27 13.38
CA VAL A 92 -26.09 13.53 14.05
C VAL A 92 -27.27 13.21 14.95
N SER A 93 -27.01 13.07 16.25
CA SER A 93 -28.05 12.87 17.24
C SER A 93 -28.80 14.19 17.37
N SER A 94 -29.85 14.37 16.57
CA SER A 94 -30.82 15.43 16.79
C SER A 94 -31.57 15.12 18.08
N ASN A 95 -31.41 16.01 19.07
CA ASN A 95 -32.25 16.08 20.27
C ASN A 95 -32.93 17.45 20.30
#